data_AF-A0A7J9YVV7-F1
#
_entry.id   AF-A0A7J9YVV7-F1
#
_cell.length_a   1.000
_cell.length_b   1.000
_cell.length_c   1.000
_cell.angle_alpha   90.00
_cell.angle_beta   90.00
_cell.angle_gamma   90.00
#
_symmetry.space_group_name_H-M   'P 1'
#
loop_
_entity.id
_entity.type
_entity.pdbx_description
1 polymer ?
#
loop_
_entity_poly.entity_id
_entity_poly.type
_entity_poly.pdbx_seq_one_letter_code
_entity_poly.pdbx_strand_id
1 'polypeptide(L)' 'MRRLLPRLARRAGIQKRVHAHGLRHAHAAELAAEGKPVNLIQRQLGHSSLA' A
#
# COMPACT_ATOMS: atom_id res chain seq x y z
N MET A 1 14.87 -3.63 -0.49
CA MET A 1 13.43 -3.93 -0.68
C MET A 1 13.04 -4.40 -2.09
N ARG A 2 13.46 -3.71 -3.18
CA ARG A 2 13.01 -4.00 -4.57
C ARG A 2 13.12 -5.48 -5.02
N ARG A 3 14.12 -6.24 -4.55
CA ARG A 3 14.28 -7.68 -4.85
C ARG A 3 13.62 -8.64 -3.87
N LEU A 4 13.30 -8.18 -2.65
CA LEU A 4 12.72 -9.02 -1.60
C LEU A 4 11.22 -9.23 -1.80
N LEU A 5 10.48 -8.15 -2.07
CA LEU A 5 9.02 -8.20 -2.22
C LEU A 5 8.55 -9.16 -3.34
N PRO A 6 9.17 -9.20 -4.54
CA PRO A 6 8.80 -10.19 -5.54
C PRO A 6 9.05 -11.64 -5.11
N ARG A 7 10.10 -11.90 -4.31
CA ARG A 7 10.38 -13.24 -3.77
C ARG A 7 9.35 -13.65 -2.74
N LEU A 8 8.96 -12.73 -1.85
CA LEU A 8 7.91 -12.96 -0.87
C LEU A 8 6.54 -13.16 -1.53
N ALA A 9 6.21 -12.37 -2.56
CA ALA A 9 4.98 -12.54 -3.33
C ALA A 9 4.88 -13.92 -3.96
N ARG A 10 5.97 -14.41 -4.57
CA ARG A 10 6.03 -15.77 -5.12
C ARG A 10 5.82 -16.84 -4.05
N ARG A 11 6.45 -16.69 -2.88
CA ARG A 11 6.26 -17.60 -1.74
C ARG A 11 4.82 -17.58 -1.21
N ALA A 12 4.13 -16.44 -1.31
CA ALA A 12 2.75 -16.27 -0.90
C ALA A 12 1.73 -16.64 -2.02
N GLY A 13 2.17 -17.12 -3.18
CA GLY A 13 1.28 -17.47 -4.30
C GLY A 13 0.63 -16.27 -5.00
N ILE A 14 1.11 -15.04 -4.74
CA ILE A 14 0.55 -13.83 -5.34
C ILE A 14 1.12 -13.66 -6.75
N GLN A 15 0.25 -13.79 -7.76
CA GLN A 15 0.62 -13.65 -9.17
C GLN A 15 0.84 -12.19 -9.58
N LYS A 16 0.12 -11.25 -8.94
CA LYS A 16 0.27 -9.82 -9.19
C LYS A 16 1.65 -9.34 -8.74
N ARG A 17 2.23 -8.39 -9.48
CA ARG A 17 3.50 -7.74 -9.09
C ARG A 17 3.34 -7.02 -7.75
N VAL A 18 4.13 -7.42 -6.76
CA VAL A 18 4.21 -6.75 -5.44
C VAL A 18 5.44 -5.84 -5.36
N HIS A 19 5.22 -4.58 -4.99
CA HIS A 19 6.28 -3.60 -4.75
C HIS A 19 5.85 -2.61 -3.66
N ALA A 20 6.81 -1.89 -3.08
CA ALA A 20 6.58 -1.03 -1.91
C ALA A 20 5.47 0.01 -2.14
N HIS A 21 5.46 0.68 -3.30
CA HIS A 21 4.41 1.64 -3.62
C HIS A 21 3.02 1.00 -3.76
N GLY A 22 2.93 -0.24 -4.27
CA GLY A 22 1.65 -0.95 -4.37
C GLY A 22 1.11 -1.36 -3.00
N LEU A 23 1.99 -1.74 -2.06
CA LEU A 23 1.59 -1.98 -0.67
C LEU A 23 1.12 -0.71 0.03
N ARG A 24 1.75 0.44 -0.27
CA ARG A 24 1.27 1.74 0.25
C ARG A 24 -0.15 2.07 -0.23
N HIS A 25 -0.45 1.79 -1.50
CA HIS A 25 -1.81 1.95 -2.03
C HIS A 25 -2.81 0.97 -1.43
N ALA A 26 -2.41 -0.29 -1.24
CA ALA A 26 -3.26 -1.28 -0.58
C ALA A 26 -3.63 -0.85 0.84
N HIS A 27 -2.65 -0.35 1.61
CA HIS A 27 -2.87 0.22 2.95
C HIS A 27 -3.85 1.40 2.94
N ALA A 28 -3.69 2.32 1.99
CA ALA A 28 -4.60 3.46 1.83
C ALA A 28 -6.05 3.01 1.52
N ALA A 29 -6.20 2.04 0.61
CA ALA A 29 -7.49 1.50 0.20
C ALA A 29 -8.19 0.76 1.35
N GLU A 30 -7.45 0.00 2.16
CA GLU A 30 -7.98 -0.70 3.33
C GLU A 30 -8.50 0.28 4.39
N LEU A 31 -7.72 1.31 4.73
CA LEU A 31 -8.18 2.36 5.65
C LEU A 31 -9.41 3.12 5.13
N ALA A 32 -9.48 3.37 3.82
CA ALA A 32 -10.65 3.99 3.22
C ALA A 32 -11.89 3.06 3.30
N ALA A 33 -11.72 1.75 3.07
CA ALA A 33 -12.77 0.76 3.19
C ALA A 33 -13.27 0.60 4.65
N GLU A 34 -12.39 0.79 5.63
CA GLU A 34 -12.75 0.87 7.06
C GLU A 34 -13.45 2.18 7.45
N GLY A 35 -13.66 3.11 6.51
CA GLY A 35 -14.29 4.41 6.76
C GLY A 35 -13.39 5.40 7.51
N LYS A 36 -12.07 5.19 7.52
CA LYS A 36 -11.15 6.14 8.17
C LYS A 36 -11.19 7.49 7.43
N PRO A 37 -11.16 8.62 8.16
CA PRO A 37 -11.15 9.94 7.54
C PRO A 37 -9.97 10.13 6.57
N VAL A 38 -10.22 10.69 5.38
CA VAL A 38 -9.19 10.82 4.33
C VAL A 38 -7.99 11.67 4.79
N ASN A 39 -8.22 12.68 5.63
CA ASN A 39 -7.17 13.52 6.21
C ASN A 39 -6.26 12.74 7.17
N LEU A 40 -6.79 11.72 7.87
CA LEU A 40 -6.01 10.81 8.69
C LEU A 40 -5.13 9.92 7.81
N ILE A 41 -5.70 9.34 6.76
CA ILE A 41 -4.99 8.50 5.79
C ILE A 41 -3.84 9.30 5.15
N GLN A 42 -4.11 10.53 4.70
CA GLN A 42 -3.07 11.41 4.13
C GLN A 42 -1.90 11.67 5.08
N ARG A 43 -2.19 12.03 6.33
CA ARG A 43 -1.16 12.29 7.35
C ARG A 43 -0.32 11.05 7.60
N GLN A 44 -0.94 9.87 7.70
CA GLN A 44 -0.23 8.61 7.90
C GLN A 44 0.67 8.24 6.71
N LEU A 45 0.23 8.56 5.48
CA LEU A 45 1.01 8.32 4.26
C LEU A 45 2.10 9.37 4.02
N GLY A 46 2.11 10.47 4.78
CA GLY A 46 3.04 11.58 4.60
C GLY A 46 2.79 12.35 3.29
N HIS A 47 1.56 12.32 2.78
CA HIS A 47 1.21 13.04 1.56
C HIS A 47 0.92 14.51 1.90
N SER A 48 1.69 15.43 1.31
CA SER A 48 1.43 16.87 1.37
C SER A 48 0.25 17.31 0.49
N SER A 49 -0.17 16.46 -0.47
CA SER A 49 -1.34 16.69 -1.33
C SER A 49 -1.93 15.37 -1.85
N LEU A 50 -3.24 15.35 -2.14
CA LEU A 50 -3.93 14.28 -2.90
C LEU A 50 -3.79 14.61 -4.40
N ALA A 51 -2.63 14.35 -4.99
CA ALA A 51 -2.45 14.48 -6.44
C ALA A 51 -2.82 13.18 -7.17
#